data_AF-A0A961XN90-F1
#
_entry.id   AF-A0A961XN90-F1
#
_cell.length_a   1.000
_cell.length_b   1.000
_cell.length_c   1.000
_cell.angle_alpha   90.00
_cell.angle_beta   90.00
_cell.angle_gamma   90.00
#
_symmetry.space_group_name_H-M   'P 1'
#
loop_
_entity.id
_entity.type
_entity.pdbx_description
1 polymer ?
#
loop_
_entity_poly.entity_id
_entity_poly.type
_entity_poly.pdbx_seq_one_letter_code
_entity_poly.pdbx_strand_id
1 'polypeptide(L)'
;MNFETRKLIIAFAALLGVILGSPLQAGAALVEVPPGNRNLSQPPIPAGSVSRTRSTDGSFQAKYEKIRDMIGRDRLLQAKIKSAAARYRIDPVHIVGALVGEHTYNVDALDRLQTYLVKAAAYLGSELTFAHDGEKVSKFVERPEFAGCFALTDSYDLWSCREDVWNSKFRGKTVGGKTWPNDRFGRVFFQPLYAGQTFGLGQLNPLTALQVSDLVSRTS
;
A
#
# COMPACT_ATOMS: atom_id res chain seq x y z
N MET A 1 -49.71 -39.69 -33.94
CA MET A 1 -48.35 -39.16 -33.75
C MET A 1 -47.41 -40.34 -33.68
N ASN A 2 -46.48 -40.46 -34.62
CA ASN A 2 -45.70 -41.68 -34.82
C ASN A 2 -44.57 -41.78 -33.77
N PHE A 3 -44.09 -42.99 -33.53
CA PHE A 3 -43.11 -43.30 -32.47
C PHE A 3 -41.84 -42.44 -32.56
N GLU A 4 -41.37 -42.18 -33.78
CA GLU A 4 -40.21 -41.31 -34.04
C GLU A 4 -40.48 -39.83 -33.70
N THR A 5 -41.71 -39.35 -33.92
CA THR A 5 -42.10 -37.98 -33.55
C THR A 5 -42.13 -37.80 -32.02
N ARG A 6 -42.49 -38.84 -31.26
CA ARG A 6 -42.43 -38.81 -29.79
C ARG A 6 -40.99 -38.77 -29.26
N LYS A 7 -40.07 -39.51 -29.87
CA LYS A 7 -38.64 -39.50 -29.49
C LYS A 7 -37.99 -38.13 -29.72
N LEU A 8 -38.29 -37.51 -30.87
CA LEU A 8 -37.79 -36.17 -31.20
C LEU A 8 -38.32 -35.11 -30.22
N ILE A 9 -39.60 -35.17 -29.85
CA ILE A 9 -40.18 -34.23 -28.88
C ILE A 9 -39.57 -34.43 -27.47
N ILE A 10 -39.37 -35.68 -27.04
CA ILE A 10 -38.76 -35.98 -25.74
C ILE A 10 -37.28 -35.54 -25.72
N ALA A 11 -36.53 -35.78 -26.80
CA ALA A 11 -35.14 -35.35 -26.92
C ALA A 11 -35.02 -33.82 -26.93
N PHE A 12 -35.93 -33.12 -27.62
CA PHE A 12 -35.95 -31.66 -27.66
C PHE A 12 -36.36 -31.05 -26.31
N ALA A 13 -37.33 -31.65 -25.61
CA ALA A 13 -37.72 -31.23 -24.26
C ALA A 13 -36.62 -31.47 -23.22
N ALA A 14 -35.88 -32.58 -23.33
CA ALA A 14 -34.72 -32.86 -22.48
C ALA A 14 -33.57 -31.86 -22.72
N LEU A 15 -33.33 -31.48 -23.98
CA LEU A 15 -32.29 -30.50 -24.33
C LEU A 15 -32.66 -29.08 -23.84
N LEU A 16 -33.95 -28.70 -23.92
CA LEU A 16 -34.43 -27.41 -23.41
C LEU A 16 -34.35 -27.33 -21.88
N GLY A 17 -34.59 -28.45 -21.18
CA GLY A 17 -34.46 -28.55 -19.72
C GLY A 17 -33.03 -28.38 -19.21
N VAL A 18 -32.02 -28.82 -19.97
CA VAL A 18 -30.60 -28.67 -19.63
C VAL A 18 -30.11 -27.23 -19.82
N ILE A 19 -30.65 -26.50 -20.80
CA ILE A 19 -30.27 -25.10 -21.06
C ILE A 19 -30.88 -24.14 -20.03
N LEU A 20 -32.08 -24.44 -19.53
CA LEU A 20 -32.79 -23.60 -18.55
C LEU A 20 -32.43 -23.90 -17.08
N GLY A 21 -31.72 -25.00 -16.81
CA GLY A 21 -31.37 -25.45 -15.47
C GLY A 21 -30.00 -24.98 -14.96
N SER A 22 -29.22 -24.23 -15.74
CA SER A 22 -27.94 -23.69 -15.28
C SER A 22 -28.20 -22.52 -14.33
N PRO A 23 -27.90 -22.62 -13.02
CA PRO A 23 -27.96 -21.46 -12.17
C PRO A 23 -26.91 -20.47 -12.67
N LEU A 24 -27.34 -19.27 -13.08
CA LEU A 24 -26.44 -18.13 -13.17
C LEU A 24 -25.90 -17.89 -11.76
N GLN A 25 -24.74 -18.46 -11.45
CA GLN A 25 -23.95 -18.07 -10.29
C GLN A 25 -23.32 -16.71 -10.59
N ALA A 26 -24.16 -15.66 -10.63
CA ALA A 26 -23.72 -14.30 -10.43
C ALA A 26 -23.54 -14.08 -8.92
N GLY A 27 -22.68 -14.88 -8.30
CA GLY A 27 -22.13 -14.57 -6.99
C GLY A 27 -21.08 -13.50 -7.21
N ALA A 28 -21.46 -12.23 -7.16
CA ALA A 28 -20.50 -11.19 -6.82
C ALA A 28 -19.94 -11.60 -5.45
N ALA A 29 -18.77 -12.24 -5.45
CA ALA A 29 -18.07 -12.57 -4.22
C ALA A 29 -18.00 -11.27 -3.43
N LEU A 30 -18.62 -11.24 -2.25
CA LEU A 30 -18.46 -10.17 -1.30
C LEU A 30 -16.95 -10.03 -1.10
N VAL A 31 -16.34 -9.03 -1.73
CA VAL A 31 -14.95 -8.70 -1.51
C VAL A 31 -14.93 -8.14 -0.10
N GLU A 32 -14.54 -8.99 0.85
CA GLU A 32 -14.31 -8.59 2.22
C GLU A 32 -13.18 -7.56 2.18
N VAL A 33 -13.56 -6.29 2.24
CA VAL A 33 -12.61 -5.19 2.30
C VAL A 33 -11.86 -5.40 3.62
N PRO A 34 -10.51 -5.51 3.60
CA PRO A 34 -9.72 -5.57 4.81
C PRO A 34 -10.16 -4.45 5.76
N PRO A 35 -10.00 -4.59 7.09
CA PRO A 35 -10.54 -3.64 8.09
C PRO A 35 -10.08 -2.17 7.95
N GLY A 36 -9.27 -1.83 6.94
CA GLY A 36 -8.84 -0.48 6.58
C GLY A 36 -9.95 0.36 5.97
N ASN A 37 -10.24 1.46 6.67
CA ASN A 37 -11.19 2.54 6.39
C ASN A 37 -12.69 2.18 6.58
N ARG A 38 -13.08 1.96 7.84
CA ARG A 38 -14.46 1.74 8.30
C ARG A 38 -15.27 3.02 8.54
N ASN A 39 -14.81 4.17 8.05
CA ASN A 39 -15.48 5.43 8.34
C ASN A 39 -16.75 5.54 7.48
N LEU A 40 -17.93 5.60 8.12
CA LEU A 40 -19.23 5.81 7.46
C LEU A 40 -19.29 7.17 6.75
N SER A 41 -18.49 8.13 7.20
CA SER A 41 -18.33 9.44 6.61
C SER A 41 -16.86 9.73 6.33
N GLN A 42 -16.60 10.54 5.30
CA GLN A 42 -15.24 10.95 4.96
C GLN A 42 -14.63 11.69 6.17
N PRO A 43 -13.45 11.25 6.68
CA PRO A 43 -12.76 11.99 7.74
C PRO A 43 -12.34 13.38 7.24
N PRO A 44 -12.21 14.36 8.15
CA PRO A 44 -11.77 15.69 7.78
C PRO A 44 -10.40 15.66 7.10
N ILE A 45 -10.23 16.49 6.06
CA ILE A 45 -8.97 16.61 5.35
C ILE A 45 -7.94 17.26 6.27
N PRO A 46 -6.72 16.71 6.42
CA PRO A 46 -5.68 17.30 7.26
C PRO A 46 -5.37 18.75 6.89
N ALA A 47 -5.17 19.60 7.90
CA ALA A 47 -4.91 21.04 7.71
C ALA A 47 -3.70 21.33 6.81
N GLY A 48 -2.65 20.49 6.89
CA GLY A 48 -1.48 20.61 6.01
C GLY A 48 -1.81 20.38 4.53
N SER A 49 -2.73 19.48 4.20
CA SER A 49 -3.18 19.25 2.82
C SER A 49 -4.00 20.41 2.29
N VAL A 50 -4.83 21.03 3.15
CA VAL A 50 -5.60 22.24 2.82
C VAL A 50 -4.65 23.42 2.59
N SER A 51 -3.70 23.65 3.50
CA SER A 51 -2.72 24.73 3.39
C SER A 51 -1.89 24.64 2.11
N ARG A 52 -1.35 23.47 1.78
CA ARG A 52 -0.54 23.26 0.56
C ARG A 52 -1.34 23.40 -0.73
N THR A 53 -2.61 23.02 -0.72
CA THR A 53 -3.48 23.17 -1.91
C THR A 53 -3.85 24.63 -2.12
N ARG A 54 -4.04 25.39 -1.03
CA ARG A 54 -4.25 26.85 -1.10
C ARG A 54 -2.99 27.60 -1.52
N SER A 55 -1.80 27.16 -1.12
CA SER A 55 -0.55 27.86 -1.48
C SER A 55 -0.20 27.78 -2.97
N THR A 56 -0.85 26.90 -3.73
CA THR A 56 -0.71 26.79 -5.19
C THR A 56 -1.95 27.29 -5.93
N ASP A 57 -2.86 28.01 -5.25
CA ASP A 57 -4.18 28.43 -5.76
C ASP A 57 -5.00 27.29 -6.39
N GLY A 58 -4.75 26.05 -5.94
CA GLY A 58 -5.37 24.86 -6.48
C GLY A 58 -6.65 24.44 -5.73
N SER A 59 -7.33 23.42 -6.27
CA SER A 59 -8.43 22.74 -5.60
C SER A 59 -8.22 21.23 -5.59
N PHE A 60 -8.78 20.54 -4.58
CA PHE A 60 -8.74 19.07 -4.55
C PHE A 60 -9.42 18.46 -5.78
N GLN A 61 -10.51 19.07 -6.25
CA GLN A 61 -11.20 18.62 -7.46
C GLN A 61 -10.29 18.69 -8.70
N ALA A 62 -9.59 19.81 -8.90
CA ALA A 62 -8.67 19.96 -10.01
C ALA A 62 -7.51 18.95 -9.93
N LYS A 63 -7.00 18.67 -8.72
CA LYS A 63 -5.98 17.64 -8.50
C LYS A 63 -6.49 16.24 -8.84
N TYR A 64 -7.71 15.90 -8.42
CA TYR A 64 -8.38 14.65 -8.73
C TYR A 64 -8.55 14.45 -10.24
N GLU A 65 -9.10 15.46 -10.94
CA GLU A 65 -9.32 15.39 -12.40
C GLU A 65 -7.99 15.25 -13.14
N LYS A 66 -6.98 16.04 -12.76
CA LYS A 66 -5.65 15.98 -13.36
C LYS A 66 -5.03 14.59 -13.30
N ILE A 67 -5.03 13.94 -12.14
CA ILE A 67 -4.43 12.60 -12.00
C ILE A 67 -5.27 11.52 -12.68
N ARG A 68 -6.61 11.58 -12.56
CA ARG A 68 -7.55 10.68 -13.26
C ARG A 68 -7.32 10.74 -14.76
N ASP A 69 -7.24 11.93 -15.34
CA ASP A 69 -7.11 12.14 -16.78
C ASP A 69 -5.70 11.81 -17.29
N MET A 70 -4.68 11.98 -16.45
CA MET A 70 -3.31 11.53 -16.76
C MET A 70 -3.26 9.99 -16.83
N ILE A 71 -3.78 9.29 -15.81
CA ILE A 71 -3.87 7.83 -15.81
C ILE A 71 -4.73 7.33 -16.97
N GLY A 72 -5.84 8.00 -17.27
CA GLY A 72 -6.74 7.65 -18.36
C GLY A 72 -6.10 7.71 -19.75
N ARG A 73 -5.10 8.59 -19.95
CA ARG A 73 -4.40 8.78 -21.23
C ARG A 73 -3.11 7.95 -21.35
N ASP A 74 -2.45 7.62 -20.25
CA ASP A 74 -1.17 6.90 -20.26
C ASP A 74 -1.38 5.37 -20.33
N ARG A 75 -1.24 4.81 -21.55
CA ARG A 75 -1.38 3.37 -21.80
C ARG A 75 -0.26 2.54 -21.16
N LEU A 76 0.95 3.07 -21.06
CA LEU A 76 2.08 2.37 -20.44
C LEU A 76 1.88 2.27 -18.93
N LEU A 77 1.42 3.35 -18.30
CA LEU A 77 1.05 3.36 -16.90
C LEU A 77 -0.11 2.40 -16.62
N GLN A 78 -1.16 2.40 -17.44
CA GLN A 78 -2.27 1.44 -17.32
C GLN A 78 -1.78 -0.01 -17.42
N ALA A 79 -0.86 -0.31 -18.34
CA ALA A 79 -0.30 -1.65 -18.48
C ALA A 79 0.49 -2.07 -17.23
N LYS A 80 1.30 -1.17 -16.65
CA LYS A 80 2.02 -1.42 -15.40
C LYS A 80 1.08 -1.65 -14.21
N ILE A 81 0.02 -0.84 -14.10
CA ILE A 81 -1.02 -1.00 -13.07
C ILE A 81 -1.67 -2.38 -13.20
N LYS A 82 -2.11 -2.76 -14.40
CA LYS A 82 -2.72 -4.08 -14.65
C LYS A 82 -1.76 -5.24 -14.34
N SER A 83 -0.49 -5.10 -14.71
CA SER A 83 0.54 -6.09 -14.42
C SER A 83 0.74 -6.28 -12.91
N ALA A 84 0.87 -5.19 -12.16
CA ALA A 84 0.97 -5.24 -10.70
C ALA A 84 -0.31 -5.82 -10.07
N ALA A 85 -1.48 -5.34 -10.50
CA ALA A 85 -2.79 -5.82 -10.06
C ALA A 85 -2.91 -7.36 -10.21
N ALA A 86 -2.51 -7.89 -11.37
CA ALA A 86 -2.51 -9.33 -11.63
C ALA A 86 -1.57 -10.11 -10.68
N ARG A 87 -0.34 -9.62 -10.47
CA ARG A 87 0.64 -10.27 -9.57
C ARG A 87 0.14 -10.36 -8.14
N TYR A 88 -0.52 -9.32 -7.65
CA TYR A 88 -0.99 -9.25 -6.26
C TYR A 88 -2.46 -9.67 -6.09
N ARG A 89 -3.14 -10.07 -7.18
CA ARG A 89 -4.57 -10.43 -7.18
C ARG A 89 -5.47 -9.32 -6.61
N ILE A 90 -5.19 -8.09 -7.01
CA ILE A 90 -5.94 -6.88 -6.63
C ILE A 90 -6.70 -6.40 -7.86
N ASP A 91 -7.94 -5.93 -7.73
CA ASP A 91 -8.60 -5.24 -8.84
C ASP A 91 -7.82 -3.95 -9.20
N PRO A 92 -7.45 -3.72 -10.47
CA PRO A 92 -6.75 -2.51 -10.90
C PRO A 92 -7.37 -1.20 -10.38
N VAL A 93 -8.70 -1.15 -10.20
CA VAL A 93 -9.40 0.03 -9.68
C VAL A 93 -8.93 0.44 -8.29
N HIS A 94 -8.51 -0.50 -7.44
CA HIS A 94 -8.01 -0.19 -6.10
C HIS A 94 -6.63 0.47 -6.17
N ILE A 95 -5.76 0.04 -7.08
CA ILE A 95 -4.46 0.70 -7.32
C ILE A 95 -4.68 2.11 -7.87
N VAL A 96 -5.59 2.27 -8.85
CA VAL A 96 -5.95 3.58 -9.41
C VAL A 96 -6.53 4.49 -8.33
N GLY A 97 -7.45 3.98 -7.50
CA GLY A 97 -8.06 4.72 -6.39
C GLY A 97 -7.04 5.18 -5.36
N ALA A 98 -6.07 4.34 -5.02
CA ALA A 98 -4.97 4.71 -4.12
C ALA A 98 -4.08 5.82 -4.72
N LEU A 99 -3.69 5.68 -5.99
CA LEU A 99 -2.90 6.71 -6.69
C LEU A 99 -3.65 8.04 -6.77
N VAL A 100 -4.93 8.00 -7.15
CA VAL A 100 -5.75 9.20 -7.25
C VAL A 100 -5.95 9.86 -5.89
N GLY A 101 -6.28 9.09 -4.84
CA GLY A 101 -6.49 9.60 -3.49
C GLY A 101 -5.22 10.22 -2.90
N GLU A 102 -4.07 9.54 -3.04
CA GLU A 102 -2.79 10.05 -2.57
C GLU A 102 -2.44 11.39 -3.24
N HIS A 103 -2.53 11.46 -4.57
CA HIS A 103 -2.21 12.68 -5.31
C HIS A 103 -3.23 13.81 -5.13
N THR A 104 -4.50 13.49 -4.87
CA THR A 104 -5.54 14.48 -4.60
C THR A 104 -5.23 15.24 -3.33
N TYR A 105 -4.86 14.55 -2.25
CA TYR A 105 -4.70 15.16 -0.92
C TYR A 105 -3.23 15.43 -0.52
N ASN A 106 -2.27 15.30 -1.44
CA ASN A 106 -0.83 15.50 -1.19
C ASN A 106 -0.21 16.61 -2.09
N VAL A 107 1.14 16.69 -2.12
CA VAL A 107 1.92 17.65 -2.93
C VAL A 107 1.82 17.37 -4.44
N ASP A 108 1.89 18.44 -5.24
CA ASP A 108 1.68 18.40 -6.69
C ASP A 108 2.77 17.62 -7.45
N ALA A 109 2.38 17.03 -8.58
CA ALA A 109 3.26 16.20 -9.41
C ALA A 109 4.47 16.96 -10.02
N LEU A 110 4.43 18.30 -10.07
CA LEU A 110 5.51 19.14 -10.61
C LEU A 110 6.66 19.37 -9.61
N ASP A 111 6.38 19.40 -8.30
CA ASP A 111 7.42 19.48 -7.26
C ASP A 111 8.32 18.24 -7.23
N ARG A 112 7.90 17.15 -7.89
CA ARG A 112 8.61 15.88 -7.90
C ARG A 112 9.92 15.94 -8.67
N LEU A 113 10.06 16.71 -9.75
CA LEU A 113 11.28 16.66 -10.58
C LEU A 113 12.50 17.30 -9.87
N GLN A 114 12.31 18.48 -9.27
CA GLN A 114 13.34 19.12 -8.45
C GLN A 114 13.63 18.30 -7.18
N THR A 115 12.60 17.80 -6.50
CA THR A 115 12.77 16.96 -5.31
C THR A 115 13.49 15.65 -5.64
N TYR A 116 13.21 15.02 -6.78
CA TYR A 116 13.87 13.78 -7.19
C TYR A 116 15.34 13.99 -7.55
N LEU A 117 15.69 15.10 -8.21
CA LEU A 117 17.08 15.39 -8.57
C LEU A 117 17.94 15.68 -7.33
N VAL A 118 17.41 16.45 -6.37
CA VAL A 118 18.08 16.68 -5.08
C VAL A 118 18.21 15.38 -4.29
N LYS A 119 17.20 14.50 -4.35
CA LYS A 119 17.26 13.17 -3.72
C LYS A 119 18.25 12.24 -4.42
N ALA A 120 18.29 12.22 -5.76
CA ALA A 120 19.28 11.49 -6.57
C ALA A 120 20.71 11.90 -6.23
N ALA A 121 20.95 13.20 -6.06
CA ALA A 121 22.25 13.72 -5.61
C ALA A 121 22.59 13.25 -4.18
N ALA A 122 21.61 13.19 -3.27
CA ALA A 122 21.81 12.63 -1.93
C ALA A 122 22.13 11.11 -1.96
N TYR A 123 21.53 10.34 -2.88
CA TYR A 123 21.80 8.91 -3.06
C TYR A 123 23.21 8.61 -3.58
N LEU A 124 23.79 9.48 -4.41
CA LEU A 124 25.10 9.26 -5.01
C LEU A 124 26.27 9.47 -4.02
N GLY A 125 26.03 10.08 -2.85
CA GLY A 125 27.07 10.44 -1.89
C GLY A 125 26.93 9.87 -0.48
N SER A 126 25.91 9.06 -0.18
CA SER A 126 25.69 8.54 1.18
C SER A 126 25.49 7.02 1.20
N GLU A 127 26.33 6.30 1.96
CA GLU A 127 26.08 4.90 2.30
C GLU A 127 24.87 4.85 3.27
N LEU A 128 23.72 4.42 2.76
CA LEU A 128 22.49 4.25 3.55
C LEU A 128 22.75 3.23 4.68
N THR A 129 23.02 3.73 5.88
CA THR A 129 23.26 2.89 7.06
C THR A 129 22.04 2.95 7.99
N PHE A 130 21.32 1.84 8.12
CA PHE A 130 20.18 1.72 9.04
C PHE A 130 20.68 1.36 10.45
N ALA A 131 21.07 2.36 11.22
CA ALA A 131 21.65 2.19 12.53
C ALA A 131 21.32 3.36 13.48
N HIS A 132 21.41 3.10 14.78
CA HIS A 132 21.34 4.12 15.83
C HIS A 132 22.55 3.98 16.76
N ASP A 133 23.31 5.06 16.94
CA ASP A 133 24.57 5.08 17.69
C ASP A 133 25.52 3.93 17.30
N GLY A 134 25.64 3.66 15.99
CA GLY A 134 26.46 2.58 15.45
C GLY A 134 25.86 1.17 15.55
N GLU A 135 24.70 0.98 16.19
CA GLU A 135 24.01 -0.31 16.25
C GLU A 135 23.05 -0.46 15.05
N LYS A 136 23.33 -1.42 14.17
CA LYS A 136 22.45 -1.74 13.03
C LYS A 136 21.09 -2.25 13.51
N VAL A 137 20.04 -1.86 12.79
CA VAL A 137 18.66 -2.30 13.09
C VAL A 137 18.50 -3.82 13.08
N SER A 138 19.21 -4.52 12.18
CA SER A 138 19.19 -5.98 12.10
C SER A 138 19.64 -6.64 13.40
N LYS A 139 20.73 -6.12 14.00
CA LYS A 139 21.22 -6.60 15.30
C LYS A 139 20.29 -6.18 16.44
N PHE A 140 19.74 -4.97 16.38
CA PHE A 140 18.87 -4.47 17.43
C PHE A 140 17.59 -5.32 17.60
N VAL A 141 16.98 -5.77 16.50
CA VAL A 141 15.73 -6.55 16.54
C VAL A 141 15.94 -8.03 16.90
N GLU A 142 17.17 -8.47 17.14
CA GLU A 142 17.51 -9.83 17.63
C GLU A 142 17.40 -9.94 19.16
N ARG A 143 17.18 -8.83 19.87
CA ARG A 143 17.15 -8.82 21.33
C ARG A 143 15.97 -9.64 21.89
N PRO A 144 16.07 -10.20 23.12
CA PRO A 144 15.02 -11.01 23.73
C PRO A 144 13.66 -10.33 23.84
N GLU A 145 13.63 -8.99 23.96
CA GLU A 145 12.39 -8.20 23.98
C GLU A 145 11.55 -8.40 22.70
N PHE A 146 12.18 -8.78 21.58
CA PHE A 146 11.52 -9.06 20.29
C PHE A 146 11.14 -10.52 20.09
N ALA A 147 11.38 -11.41 21.06
CA ALA A 147 11.17 -12.86 20.89
C ALA A 147 9.75 -13.21 20.45
N GLY A 148 8.74 -12.46 20.91
CA GLY A 148 7.34 -12.63 20.50
C GLY A 148 7.08 -12.36 19.02
N CYS A 149 7.96 -11.61 18.34
CA CYS A 149 7.81 -11.31 16.91
C CYS A 149 8.45 -12.36 16.00
N PHE A 150 9.31 -13.26 16.51
CA PHE A 150 10.13 -14.15 15.66
C PHE A 150 9.31 -15.21 14.90
N ALA A 151 8.14 -15.56 15.40
CA ALA A 151 7.24 -16.50 14.73
C ALA A 151 6.46 -15.86 13.55
N LEU A 152 6.49 -14.53 13.42
CA LEU A 152 5.73 -13.81 12.38
C LEU A 152 6.47 -13.87 11.05
N THR A 153 5.84 -14.50 10.06
CA THR A 153 6.38 -14.64 8.69
C THR A 153 5.83 -13.60 7.72
N ASP A 154 4.72 -12.96 8.06
CA ASP A 154 4.20 -11.82 7.31
C ASP A 154 5.00 -10.57 7.68
N SER A 155 5.48 -9.83 6.66
CA SER A 155 6.37 -8.69 6.89
C SER A 155 5.64 -7.51 7.55
N TYR A 156 4.35 -7.31 7.24
CA TYR A 156 3.55 -6.27 7.88
C TYR A 156 3.42 -6.54 9.37
N ASP A 157 2.98 -7.75 9.73
CA ASP A 157 2.81 -8.17 11.12
C ASP A 157 4.14 -8.15 11.89
N LEU A 158 5.22 -8.65 11.27
CA LEU A 158 6.56 -8.70 11.87
C LEU A 158 7.07 -7.30 12.26
N TRP A 159 6.99 -6.35 11.33
CA TRP A 159 7.49 -5.00 11.57
C TRP A 159 6.56 -4.17 12.46
N SER A 160 5.25 -4.41 12.43
CA SER A 160 4.30 -3.81 13.38
C SER A 160 4.61 -4.30 14.80
N CYS A 161 4.79 -5.61 14.99
CA CYS A 161 5.18 -6.19 16.28
C CYS A 161 6.48 -5.57 16.83
N ARG A 162 7.50 -5.40 15.97
CA ARG A 162 8.76 -4.75 16.35
C ARG A 162 8.57 -3.28 16.73
N GLU A 163 7.73 -2.53 16.03
CA GLU A 163 7.41 -1.15 16.39
C GLU A 163 6.66 -1.08 17.75
N ASP A 164 5.77 -2.03 18.02
CA ASP A 164 5.07 -2.13 19.32
C ASP A 164 6.03 -2.45 20.47
N VAL A 165 6.98 -3.37 20.25
CA VAL A 165 8.05 -3.65 21.22
C VAL A 165 8.91 -2.41 21.44
N TRP A 166 9.30 -1.69 20.38
CA TRP A 166 10.03 -0.43 20.49
C TRP A 166 9.27 0.58 21.36
N ASN A 167 8.00 0.85 21.02
CA ASN A 167 7.17 1.82 21.72
C ASN A 167 6.95 1.44 23.20
N SER A 168 6.80 0.15 23.49
CA SER A 168 6.50 -0.33 24.83
C SER A 168 7.73 -0.55 25.71
N LYS A 169 8.88 -0.93 25.16
CA LYS A 169 10.07 -1.32 25.94
C LYS A 169 11.23 -0.34 25.84
N PHE A 170 11.41 0.33 24.70
CA PHE A 170 12.61 1.11 24.43
C PHE A 170 12.36 2.61 24.38
N ARG A 171 11.34 3.07 23.68
CA ARG A 171 11.09 4.49 23.42
C ARG A 171 11.10 5.34 24.70
N GLY A 172 12.07 6.25 24.81
CA GLY A 172 12.22 7.15 25.95
C GLY A 172 12.59 6.45 27.26
N LYS A 173 13.05 5.20 27.23
CA LYS A 173 13.39 4.37 28.40
C LYS A 173 14.88 4.05 28.42
N THR A 174 15.38 3.69 29.60
CA THR A 174 16.72 3.14 29.78
C THR A 174 16.63 1.62 29.87
N VAL A 175 17.29 0.92 28.94
CA VAL A 175 17.30 -0.55 28.86
C VAL A 175 18.75 -1.01 28.72
N GLY A 176 19.19 -1.89 29.61
CA GLY A 176 20.56 -2.41 29.60
C GLY A 176 21.63 -1.31 29.75
N GLY A 177 21.36 -0.27 30.53
CA GLY A 177 22.28 0.86 30.75
C GLY A 177 22.33 1.89 29.60
N LYS A 178 21.61 1.69 28.50
CA LYS A 178 21.49 2.64 27.40
C LYS A 178 20.13 3.36 27.46
N THR A 179 20.15 4.69 27.39
CA THR A 179 18.94 5.51 27.27
C THR A 179 18.57 5.69 25.81
N TRP A 180 17.32 5.37 25.47
CA TRP A 180 16.83 5.42 24.11
C TRP A 180 16.03 6.70 23.83
N PRO A 181 16.11 7.24 22.60
CA PRO A 181 15.34 8.43 22.22
C PRO A 181 13.84 8.25 22.46
N ASN A 182 13.16 9.32 22.92
CA ASN A 182 11.70 9.35 22.96
C ASN A 182 11.13 9.65 21.56
N ASP A 183 11.30 8.69 20.67
CA ASP A 183 11.11 8.85 19.24
C ASP A 183 10.51 7.60 18.58
N ARG A 184 9.98 7.71 17.37
CA ARG A 184 9.43 6.62 16.56
C ARG A 184 10.55 5.70 16.08
N PHE A 185 10.30 4.39 16.08
CA PHE A 185 11.26 3.36 15.66
C PHE A 185 11.88 3.65 14.29
N GLY A 186 11.02 3.99 13.31
CA GLY A 186 11.42 4.41 11.97
C GLY A 186 12.41 5.58 11.96
N ARG A 187 12.23 6.55 12.85
CA ARG A 187 13.08 7.74 12.92
C ARG A 187 14.45 7.44 13.52
N VAL A 188 14.50 6.56 14.51
CA VAL A 188 15.73 6.20 15.22
C VAL A 188 16.66 5.35 14.37
N PHE A 189 16.13 4.33 13.69
CA PHE A 189 16.96 3.31 13.02
C PHE A 189 17.07 3.47 11.51
N PHE A 190 16.18 4.24 10.87
CA PHE A 190 16.12 4.34 9.41
C PHE A 190 16.39 5.75 8.89
N GLN A 191 16.99 6.62 9.71
CA GLN A 191 17.49 7.91 9.25
C GLN A 191 18.98 7.84 8.93
N PRO A 192 19.32 8.29 7.71
CA PRO A 192 20.13 9.50 7.67
C PRO A 192 19.38 10.74 7.15
N LEU A 193 18.16 10.64 6.56
CA LEU A 193 17.66 11.77 5.73
C LEU A 193 16.23 12.29 5.88
N TYR A 194 15.22 11.63 6.49
CA TYR A 194 13.86 12.19 6.40
C TYR A 194 12.92 11.92 7.58
N ALA A 195 12.64 12.97 8.36
CA ALA A 195 11.43 13.10 9.15
C ALA A 195 10.28 13.51 8.21
N GLY A 196 9.63 12.55 7.57
CA GLY A 196 8.32 12.77 6.92
C GLY A 196 8.32 13.09 5.43
N GLN A 197 9.43 12.94 4.69
CA GLN A 197 9.34 12.85 3.24
C GLN A 197 9.48 11.41 2.79
N THR A 198 8.56 11.04 1.92
CA THR A 198 8.38 9.67 1.52
C THR A 198 8.95 9.48 0.12
N PHE A 199 9.62 8.34 -0.04
CA PHE A 199 10.43 8.04 -1.21
C PHE A 199 9.53 7.71 -2.39
N GLY A 200 9.11 8.73 -3.15
CA GLY A 200 8.58 8.54 -4.50
C GLY A 200 7.25 7.79 -4.66
N LEU A 201 6.70 7.24 -3.56
CA LEU A 201 5.55 6.33 -3.53
C LEU A 201 4.41 6.88 -2.69
N GLY A 202 4.30 8.20 -2.56
CA GLY A 202 3.42 8.76 -1.55
C GLY A 202 3.86 8.40 -0.15
N GLN A 203 3.05 8.71 0.83
CA GLN A 203 3.36 8.84 2.24
C GLN A 203 3.74 7.53 2.98
N LEU A 204 4.69 6.73 2.45
CA LEU A 204 5.20 5.53 3.11
C LEU A 204 6.40 5.84 4.01
N ASN A 205 6.25 5.52 5.30
CA ASN A 205 7.35 5.44 6.28
C ASN A 205 8.37 4.38 5.79
N PRO A 206 9.70 4.56 5.94
CA PRO A 206 10.70 3.52 5.67
C PRO A 206 10.36 2.13 6.22
N LEU A 207 9.68 2.05 7.37
CA LEU A 207 9.17 0.79 7.91
C LEU A 207 8.11 0.16 7.00
N THR A 208 7.17 0.97 6.52
CA THR A 208 6.17 0.55 5.52
C THR A 208 6.81 0.19 4.19
N ALA A 209 7.86 0.90 3.78
CA ALA A 209 8.62 0.54 2.59
C ALA A 209 9.29 -0.82 2.73
N LEU A 210 9.81 -1.19 3.91
CA LEU A 210 10.36 -2.52 4.19
C LEU A 210 9.29 -3.62 4.25
N GLN A 211 8.16 -3.34 4.91
CA GLN A 211 6.99 -4.23 4.93
C GLN A 211 6.54 -4.60 3.50
N VAL A 212 6.58 -3.64 2.59
CA VAL A 212 6.23 -3.85 1.18
C VAL A 212 7.40 -4.47 0.39
N SER A 213 8.65 -4.16 0.73
CA SER A 213 9.83 -4.64 -0.01
C SER A 213 9.98 -6.16 0.04
N ASP A 214 9.73 -6.80 1.18
CA ASP A 214 9.82 -8.27 1.29
C ASP A 214 8.73 -8.97 0.47
N LEU A 215 7.50 -8.43 0.52
CA LEU A 215 6.37 -8.93 -0.26
C LEU A 215 6.62 -8.76 -1.77
N VAL A 216 7.12 -7.59 -2.16
CA VAL A 216 7.48 -7.28 -3.54
C VAL A 216 8.61 -8.18 -4.02
N SER A 217 9.69 -8.33 -3.24
CA SER A 217 10.83 -9.17 -3.59
C SER A 217 10.48 -10.65 -3.71
N ARG A 218 9.46 -11.13 -2.97
CA ARG A 218 8.97 -12.51 -3.09
C ARG A 218 8.15 -12.74 -4.37
N THR A 219 7.46 -11.70 -4.85
CA THR A 219 6.46 -11.80 -5.91
C THR A 219 6.99 -11.35 -7.28
N SER A 220 8.05 -10.55 -7.31
CA SER A 220 8.55 -9.81 -8.49
C SER A 220 9.78 -10.42 -9.12
#